data_AF-A0A924IND8-F1
#
_entry.id   AF-A0A924IND8-F1
#
_cell.length_a   1.000
_cell.length_b   1.000
_cell.length_c   1.000
_cell.angle_alpha   90.00
_cell.angle_beta   90.00
_cell.angle_gamma   90.00
#
_symmetry.space_group_name_H-M   'P 1'
#
loop_
_entity.id
_entity.type
_entity.pdbx_description
1 polymer ?
#
loop_
_entity_poly.entity_id
_entity_poly.type
_entity_poly.pdbx_seq_one_letter_code
_entity_poly.pdbx_strand_id
1 'polypeptide(L)'
;MDKKPKRRHEYTDSFSRSEDPMTALGLPARSGQTGRLQPLPPTPAGRPLSAEVPAPRPPVARSPIKIRIAALGTGPLAQKFDSVLDKGADSLATVLFGAVQVVIMPLIKVLSWPLVLIQYLITLPLQMVTGVIDFVTGLMGGFATPPGRPAVSTRRAATPTAPPPPETSLELGFVSLYQQGIRFLTVRNVALVNPEHLQLSDADAIIMARALLEIQASAQFADDLPSPVKGPYADRPISEIMALIDRRELFAFLAYVESHPQPFLERQLKLSEAFATWVHKGAPN
;
A
#
# COMPACT_ATOMS: atom_id res chain seq x y z
N MET A 1 -13.45 14.33 50.86
CA MET A 1 -12.61 13.92 49.71
C MET A 1 -12.96 14.82 48.54
N ASP A 2 -12.19 15.90 48.41
CA ASP A 2 -12.41 16.97 47.43
C ASP A 2 -12.04 16.55 46.02
N LYS A 3 -12.99 16.69 45.09
CA LYS A 3 -12.79 16.48 43.65
C LYS A 3 -12.11 17.72 43.06
N LYS A 4 -10.83 17.60 42.70
CA LYS A 4 -10.11 18.61 41.90
C LYS A 4 -10.79 18.81 40.53
N PRO A 5 -11.04 20.05 40.08
CA PRO A 5 -11.60 20.31 38.76
C PRO A 5 -10.56 20.15 37.65
N LYS A 6 -11.01 19.52 36.57
CA LYS A 6 -10.28 19.22 35.33
C LYS A 6 -10.08 20.51 34.52
N ARG A 7 -8.84 21.01 34.44
CA ARG A 7 -8.48 22.17 33.58
C ARG A 7 -8.68 21.79 32.11
N ARG A 8 -9.53 22.55 31.44
CA ARG A 8 -9.74 22.58 29.98
C ARG A 8 -8.64 23.48 29.41
N HIS A 9 -7.77 22.95 28.55
CA HIS A 9 -6.89 23.79 27.75
C HIS A 9 -7.64 24.18 26.47
N GLU A 10 -8.10 25.42 26.45
CA GLU A 10 -8.41 26.17 25.23
C GLU A 10 -7.11 26.36 24.46
N TYR A 11 -7.03 25.80 23.25
CA TYR A 11 -6.00 26.12 22.28
C TYR A 11 -6.57 27.22 21.40
N THR A 12 -6.24 28.47 21.74
CA THR A 12 -6.60 29.64 20.93
C THR A 12 -5.73 29.70 19.69
N ASP A 13 -6.42 29.64 18.57
CA ASP A 13 -6.04 30.01 17.23
C ASP A 13 -5.28 31.35 17.19
N SER A 14 -4.12 31.39 16.55
CA SER A 14 -3.33 32.61 16.30
C SER A 14 -2.38 32.39 15.13
N PHE A 15 -2.91 32.22 13.93
CA PHE A 15 -2.14 32.47 12.70
C PHE A 15 -2.46 33.86 12.15
N SER A 16 -1.71 34.84 12.66
CA SER A 16 -1.61 36.17 12.08
C SER A 16 -0.66 36.15 10.88
N ARG A 17 -1.29 36.32 9.71
CA ARG A 17 -0.86 37.02 8.50
C ARG A 17 0.19 38.13 8.73
N SER A 18 1.22 38.18 7.87
CA SER A 18 1.93 39.39 7.35
C SER A 18 3.26 38.94 6.72
N GLU A 19 3.33 38.81 5.39
CA GLU A 19 3.99 39.77 4.48
C GLU A 19 5.51 39.88 4.69
N ASP A 20 6.27 39.35 3.73
CA ASP A 20 7.51 39.97 3.22
C ASP A 20 7.99 39.25 1.94
N PRO A 21 7.82 39.87 0.76
CA PRO A 21 8.59 39.54 -0.43
C PRO A 21 9.38 40.76 -0.88
N MET A 22 10.72 40.71 -0.79
CA MET A 22 11.66 41.36 -1.71
C MET A 22 13.09 41.31 -1.17
N THR A 23 14.06 41.30 -2.09
CA THR A 23 15.50 41.56 -1.89
C THR A 23 16.28 40.33 -1.39
N ALA A 24 17.37 39.86 -1.99
CA ALA A 24 18.14 40.26 -3.17
C ALA A 24 19.06 39.09 -3.53
N LEU A 25 19.05 38.63 -4.78
CA LEU A 25 20.19 37.92 -5.34
C LEU A 25 20.37 38.34 -6.80
N GLY A 26 21.37 39.20 -7.01
CA GLY A 26 21.85 39.57 -8.32
C GLY A 26 22.43 38.38 -9.05
N LEU A 27 21.90 38.12 -10.25
CA LEU A 27 22.49 37.22 -11.23
C LEU A 27 22.93 38.05 -12.44
N PRO A 28 24.18 37.93 -12.90
CA PRO A 28 24.65 38.65 -14.06
C PRO A 28 24.02 38.10 -15.35
N ALA A 29 23.72 39.04 -16.24
CA ALA A 29 23.21 38.82 -17.59
C ALA A 29 24.15 37.91 -18.39
N ARG A 30 23.66 36.71 -18.77
CA ARG A 30 24.31 35.86 -19.77
C ARG A 30 23.67 36.13 -21.13
N SER A 31 24.32 37.04 -21.85
CA SER A 31 24.09 37.36 -23.26
C SER A 31 24.25 36.13 -24.15
N GLY A 32 23.28 35.93 -25.04
CA GLY A 32 23.53 35.62 -26.46
C GLY A 32 24.00 34.21 -26.81
N GLN A 33 23.05 33.30 -27.07
CA GLN A 33 23.28 32.23 -28.04
C GLN A 33 21.99 31.95 -28.83
N THR A 34 21.84 32.70 -29.91
CA THR A 34 20.86 32.46 -30.97
C THR A 34 21.24 31.19 -31.74
N GLY A 35 20.84 30.05 -31.20
CA GLY A 35 20.87 28.76 -31.88
C GLY A 35 19.83 28.71 -32.97
N ARG A 36 20.29 28.92 -34.20
CA ARG A 36 19.59 28.76 -35.49
C ARG A 36 18.76 27.47 -35.53
N LEU A 37 17.44 27.60 -35.55
CA LEU A 37 16.49 26.51 -35.77
C LEU A 37 16.72 25.90 -37.16
N GLN A 38 17.10 24.63 -37.22
CA GLN A 38 17.01 23.84 -38.46
C GLN A 38 15.54 23.43 -38.67
N PRO A 39 14.99 23.56 -39.90
CA PRO A 39 13.66 23.07 -40.21
C PRO A 39 13.64 21.53 -40.24
N LEU A 40 12.70 20.93 -39.51
CA LEU A 40 12.40 19.50 -39.56
C LEU A 40 11.94 19.09 -40.98
N PRO A 41 12.36 17.92 -41.49
CA PRO A 41 11.80 17.36 -42.72
C PRO A 41 10.33 16.94 -42.52
N PRO A 42 9.49 17.01 -43.58
CA PRO A 42 8.08 16.65 -43.51
C PRO A 42 7.88 15.15 -43.28
N THR A 43 7.16 14.82 -42.22
CA THR A 43 6.69 13.46 -41.92
C THR A 43 5.68 12.99 -42.99
N PRO A 44 5.85 11.81 -43.60
CA PRO A 44 4.88 11.27 -44.55
C PRO A 44 3.56 10.94 -43.86
N ALA A 45 2.45 11.35 -44.49
CA ALA A 45 1.08 11.13 -44.04
C ALA A 45 0.79 9.64 -43.86
N GLY A 46 0.80 9.19 -42.60
CA GLY A 46 0.40 7.86 -42.20
C GLY A 46 -1.11 7.68 -42.27
N ARG A 47 -1.53 6.66 -43.02
CA ARG A 47 -2.87 6.09 -43.16
C ARG A 47 -3.65 6.06 -41.82
N PRO A 48 -4.92 6.50 -41.77
CA PRO A 48 -5.77 6.27 -40.61
C PRO A 48 -6.07 4.78 -40.48
N LEU A 49 -5.52 4.15 -39.44
CA LEU A 49 -5.94 2.82 -38.99
C LEU A 49 -7.27 3.01 -38.25
N SER A 50 -8.37 2.66 -38.92
CA SER A 50 -9.66 2.45 -38.28
C SER A 50 -9.55 1.26 -37.32
N ALA A 51 -9.32 1.56 -36.04
CA ALA A 51 -9.45 0.57 -34.97
C ALA A 51 -10.94 0.34 -34.74
N GLU A 52 -11.44 -0.81 -35.22
CA GLU A 52 -12.77 -1.31 -34.92
C GLU A 52 -12.85 -1.63 -33.43
N VAL A 53 -13.54 -0.77 -32.69
CA VAL A 53 -13.78 -0.93 -31.25
C VAL A 53 -14.84 -2.03 -31.06
N PRO A 54 -14.52 -3.20 -30.49
CA PRO A 54 -15.51 -4.24 -30.26
C PRO A 54 -16.51 -3.77 -29.21
N ALA A 55 -17.79 -3.88 -29.53
CA ALA A 55 -18.89 -3.44 -28.68
C ALA A 55 -18.86 -4.11 -27.29
N PRO A 56 -19.23 -3.38 -26.22
CA PRO A 56 -19.24 -3.91 -24.85
C PRO A 56 -20.23 -5.06 -24.72
N ARG A 57 -19.76 -6.20 -24.19
CA ARG A 57 -20.62 -7.37 -23.94
C ARG A 57 -21.67 -7.03 -22.86
N PRO A 58 -22.95 -7.41 -23.07
CA PRO A 58 -23.99 -7.18 -22.08
C PRO A 58 -23.73 -7.97 -20.78
N PRO A 59 -24.17 -7.43 -19.63
CA PRO A 59 -23.96 -8.06 -18.33
C PRO A 59 -24.74 -9.38 -18.24
N VAL A 60 -24.05 -10.43 -17.80
CA VAL A 60 -24.64 -11.77 -17.57
C VAL A 60 -25.61 -11.68 -16.39
N ALA A 61 -26.90 -11.76 -16.69
CA ALA A 61 -27.96 -11.82 -15.69
C ALA A 61 -27.83 -13.10 -14.85
N ARG A 62 -27.54 -12.96 -13.56
CA ARG A 62 -27.53 -14.08 -12.60
C ARG A 62 -28.97 -14.45 -12.26
N SER A 63 -29.37 -15.66 -12.65
CA SER A 63 -30.69 -16.21 -12.34
C SER A 63 -30.86 -16.43 -10.83
N PRO A 64 -31.99 -16.02 -10.21
CA PRO A 64 -32.25 -16.25 -8.80
C PRO A 64 -32.44 -17.75 -8.51
N ILE A 65 -31.76 -18.23 -7.46
CA ILE A 65 -31.86 -19.60 -6.97
C ILE A 65 -33.27 -19.79 -6.38
N LYS A 66 -34.13 -20.50 -7.11
CA LYS A 66 -35.47 -20.89 -6.65
C LYS A 66 -35.36 -22.21 -5.88
N ILE A 67 -35.33 -22.14 -4.56
CA ILE A 67 -35.45 -23.32 -3.70
C ILE A 67 -36.92 -23.77 -3.74
N ARG A 68 -37.22 -24.84 -4.48
CA ARG A 68 -38.55 -25.47 -4.48
C ARG A 68 -38.65 -26.45 -3.31
N ILE A 69 -39.39 -26.06 -2.29
CA ILE A 69 -39.90 -27.00 -1.28
C ILE A 69 -41.13 -27.68 -1.90
N ALA A 70 -41.15 -29.01 -1.93
CA ALA A 70 -42.22 -29.79 -2.54
C ALA A 70 -43.55 -29.50 -1.82
N ALA A 71 -44.53 -29.01 -2.58
CA ALA A 71 -45.81 -28.54 -2.11
C ALA A 71 -46.65 -29.65 -1.48
N LEU A 72 -47.03 -29.48 -0.21
CA LEU A 72 -48.26 -30.08 0.32
C LEU A 72 -49.45 -29.33 -0.31
N GLY A 73 -50.24 -30.05 -1.09
CA GLY A 73 -51.64 -29.80 -1.46
C GLY A 73 -52.08 -28.34 -1.70
N THR A 74 -52.38 -28.00 -2.96
CA THR A 74 -53.00 -26.73 -3.39
C THR A 74 -54.47 -26.61 -2.97
N GLY A 75 -54.76 -26.71 -1.67
CA GLY A 75 -56.07 -26.45 -1.09
C GLY A 75 -56.15 -25.03 -0.51
N PRO A 76 -57.35 -24.45 -0.36
CA PRO A 76 -57.55 -23.13 0.27
C PRO A 76 -57.09 -23.08 1.75
N LEU A 77 -56.80 -24.24 2.35
CA LEU A 77 -56.22 -24.37 3.68
C LEU A 77 -54.69 -24.15 3.71
N ALA A 78 -53.98 -24.47 2.61
CA ALA A 78 -52.54 -24.25 2.51
C ALA A 78 -52.20 -22.75 2.39
N GLN A 79 -53.01 -21.97 1.67
CA GLN A 79 -52.85 -20.51 1.58
C GLN A 79 -53.03 -19.79 2.93
N LYS A 80 -53.90 -20.32 3.82
CA LYS A 80 -54.05 -19.76 5.17
C LYS A 80 -52.89 -20.15 6.09
N PHE A 81 -52.27 -21.32 5.89
CA PHE A 81 -51.11 -21.74 6.67
C PHE A 81 -49.85 -20.95 6.32
N ASP A 82 -49.56 -20.71 5.05
CA ASP A 82 -48.40 -19.89 4.62
C ASP A 82 -48.48 -18.46 5.16
N SER A 83 -49.67 -17.84 5.13
CA SER A 83 -49.84 -16.48 5.66
C SER A 83 -49.69 -16.38 7.19
N VAL A 84 -49.91 -17.46 7.95
CA VAL A 84 -49.73 -17.49 9.41
C VAL A 84 -48.28 -17.83 9.76
N LEU A 85 -47.61 -18.67 8.96
CA LEU A 85 -46.20 -19.00 9.11
C LEU A 85 -45.31 -17.79 8.80
N ASP A 86 -45.56 -17.02 7.73
CA ASP A 86 -44.76 -15.84 7.41
C ASP A 86 -44.90 -14.74 8.49
N LYS A 87 -46.13 -14.46 8.95
CA LYS A 87 -46.36 -13.45 10.00
C LYS A 87 -45.86 -13.92 11.37
N GLY A 88 -45.89 -15.23 11.62
CA GLY A 88 -45.35 -15.84 12.83
C GLY A 88 -43.82 -15.81 12.85
N ALA A 89 -43.18 -16.16 11.73
CA ALA A 89 -41.73 -16.22 11.60
C ALA A 89 -41.07 -14.84 11.79
N ASP A 90 -41.64 -13.78 11.21
CA ASP A 90 -41.12 -12.42 11.37
C ASP A 90 -41.25 -11.92 12.82
N SER A 91 -42.35 -12.27 13.51
CA SER A 91 -42.56 -11.88 14.90
C SER A 91 -41.65 -12.67 15.86
N LEU A 92 -41.48 -13.97 15.64
CA LEU A 92 -40.60 -14.83 16.45
C LEU A 92 -39.12 -14.47 16.23
N ALA A 93 -38.73 -14.17 15.00
CA ALA A 93 -37.39 -13.68 14.68
C ALA A 93 -37.12 -12.35 15.39
N THR A 94 -38.05 -11.39 15.36
CA THR A 94 -37.87 -10.08 16.00
C THR A 94 -37.74 -10.20 17.53
N VAL A 95 -38.55 -11.05 18.17
CA VAL A 95 -38.51 -11.26 19.63
C VAL A 95 -37.24 -12.02 20.05
N LEU A 96 -36.86 -13.07 19.32
CA LEU A 96 -35.63 -13.82 19.60
C LEU A 96 -34.39 -12.96 19.36
N PHE A 97 -34.34 -12.18 18.29
CA PHE A 97 -33.20 -11.30 17.98
C PHE A 97 -33.06 -10.18 19.01
N GLY A 98 -34.19 -9.58 19.43
CA GLY A 98 -34.19 -8.55 20.48
C GLY A 98 -33.71 -9.09 21.83
N ALA A 99 -34.21 -10.25 22.26
CA ALA A 99 -33.80 -10.87 23.53
C ALA A 99 -32.31 -11.30 23.50
N VAL A 100 -31.86 -11.88 22.38
CA VAL A 100 -30.45 -12.24 22.16
C VAL A 100 -29.57 -10.99 22.21
N GLN A 101 -29.95 -9.89 21.56
CA GLN A 101 -29.10 -8.70 21.51
C GLN A 101 -28.98 -8.00 22.87
N VAL A 102 -30.06 -7.98 23.67
CA VAL A 102 -30.03 -7.32 24.99
C VAL A 102 -29.28 -8.14 26.03
N VAL A 103 -29.36 -9.47 25.99
CA VAL A 103 -28.75 -10.35 27.01
C VAL A 103 -27.37 -10.85 26.62
N ILE A 104 -27.17 -11.25 25.36
CA ILE A 104 -25.93 -11.90 24.92
C ILE A 104 -24.84 -10.86 24.63
N MET A 105 -25.19 -9.68 24.10
CA MET A 105 -24.19 -8.66 23.76
C MET A 105 -23.41 -8.09 24.97
N PRO A 106 -24.02 -7.78 26.14
CA PRO A 106 -23.25 -7.42 27.32
C PRO A 106 -22.43 -8.59 27.88
N LEU A 107 -22.95 -9.82 27.80
CA LEU A 107 -22.23 -11.01 28.24
C LEU A 107 -20.97 -11.25 27.40
N ILE A 108 -21.04 -11.10 26.07
CA ILE A 108 -19.89 -11.17 25.17
C ILE A 108 -18.86 -10.08 25.53
N LYS A 109 -19.30 -8.85 25.83
CA LYS A 109 -18.38 -7.77 26.25
C LYS A 109 -17.63 -8.12 27.53
N VAL A 110 -18.35 -8.61 28.55
CA VAL A 110 -17.75 -9.03 29.83
C VAL A 110 -16.79 -10.21 29.63
N LEU A 111 -17.16 -11.19 28.80
CA LEU A 111 -16.33 -12.36 28.52
C LEU A 111 -15.12 -12.04 27.63
N SER A 112 -15.22 -11.05 26.74
CA SER A 112 -14.13 -10.61 25.86
C SER A 112 -13.06 -9.78 26.58
N TRP A 113 -13.41 -9.12 27.68
CA TRP A 113 -12.49 -8.28 28.45
C TRP A 113 -11.24 -9.02 28.97
N PRO A 114 -11.34 -10.19 29.63
CA PRO A 114 -10.15 -10.95 30.05
C PRO A 114 -9.31 -11.43 28.88
N LEU A 115 -9.91 -11.75 27.72
CA LEU A 115 -9.20 -12.12 26.49
C LEU A 115 -8.36 -10.96 25.96
N VAL A 116 -8.91 -9.74 25.92
CA VAL A 116 -8.16 -8.54 25.55
C VAL A 116 -7.03 -8.26 26.55
N LEU A 117 -7.28 -8.45 27.85
CA LEU A 117 -6.26 -8.26 28.88
C LEU A 117 -5.11 -9.26 28.74
N ILE A 118 -5.41 -10.54 28.48
CA ILE A 118 -4.41 -11.59 28.21
C ILE A 118 -3.61 -11.24 26.95
N GLN A 119 -4.28 -10.82 25.87
CA GLN A 119 -3.60 -10.40 24.65
C GLN A 119 -2.65 -9.21 24.93
N TYR A 120 -3.07 -8.26 25.75
CA TYR A 120 -2.25 -7.10 26.13
C TYR A 120 -1.04 -7.51 26.99
N LEU A 121 -1.24 -8.43 27.94
CA LEU A 121 -0.17 -8.99 28.79
C LEU A 121 0.87 -9.78 27.98
N ILE A 122 0.47 -10.43 26.89
CA ILE A 122 1.38 -11.15 25.99
C ILE A 122 2.11 -10.18 25.05
N THR A 123 1.39 -9.22 24.47
CA THR A 123 1.96 -8.32 23.45
C THR A 123 2.91 -7.25 24.01
N LEU A 124 2.67 -6.76 25.23
CA LEU A 124 3.50 -5.73 25.86
C LEU A 124 4.98 -6.14 26.06
N PRO A 125 5.32 -7.32 26.60
CA PRO A 125 6.72 -7.74 26.72
C PRO A 125 7.36 -8.00 25.36
N LEU A 126 6.61 -8.52 24.38
CA LEU A 126 7.09 -8.70 23.00
C LEU A 126 7.50 -7.36 22.38
N GLN A 127 6.69 -6.31 22.54
CA GLN A 127 7.00 -4.95 22.06
C GLN A 127 8.27 -4.39 22.71
N MET A 128 8.47 -4.62 24.01
CA MET A 128 9.69 -4.22 24.72
C MET A 128 10.93 -4.94 24.18
N VAL A 129 10.85 -6.24 23.91
CA VAL A 129 11.97 -7.01 23.35
C VAL A 129 12.33 -6.50 21.95
N THR A 130 11.34 -6.25 21.08
CA THR A 130 11.61 -5.65 19.77
C THR A 130 12.24 -4.27 19.87
N GLY A 131 11.80 -3.42 20.81
CA GLY A 131 12.40 -2.11 21.03
C GLY A 131 13.85 -2.18 21.50
N VAL A 132 14.20 -3.15 22.36
CA VAL A 132 15.59 -3.38 22.79
C VAL A 132 16.45 -3.90 21.64
N ILE A 133 15.94 -4.80 20.80
CA ILE A 133 16.66 -5.30 19.62
C ILE A 133 16.92 -4.16 18.63
N ASP A 134 15.91 -3.34 18.34
CA ASP A 134 16.04 -2.19 17.43
C ASP A 134 17.05 -1.16 18.00
N PHE A 135 17.07 -0.95 19.32
CA PHE A 135 18.04 -0.08 19.99
C PHE A 135 19.47 -0.64 19.96
N VAL A 136 19.67 -1.93 20.24
CA VAL A 136 20.99 -2.59 20.19
C VAL A 136 21.51 -2.64 18.76
N THR A 137 20.63 -2.93 17.79
CA THR A 137 20.98 -2.93 16.37
C THR A 137 21.34 -1.52 15.88
N GLY A 138 20.62 -0.49 16.35
CA GLY A 138 20.98 0.91 16.11
C GLY A 138 22.33 1.31 16.71
N LEU A 139 22.67 0.80 17.90
CA LEU A 139 23.98 1.05 18.53
C LEU A 139 25.13 0.32 17.84
N MET A 140 24.90 -0.87 17.28
CA MET A 140 25.93 -1.63 16.56
C MET A 140 26.03 -1.28 15.07
N GLY A 141 25.00 -0.69 14.47
CA GLY A 141 24.98 -0.25 13.06
C GLY A 141 25.70 1.07 12.77
N GLY A 142 26.30 1.71 13.79
CA GLY A 142 27.04 2.97 13.67
C GLY A 142 28.48 2.84 13.13
N PHE A 143 28.87 1.71 12.55
CA PHE A 143 30.19 1.56 11.93
C PHE A 143 30.19 2.13 10.51
N ALA A 144 30.52 3.42 10.46
CA ALA A 144 31.42 4.05 9.50
C ALA A 144 31.34 3.52 8.05
N THR A 145 30.60 4.24 7.21
CA THR A 145 30.95 4.36 5.80
C THR A 145 32.36 4.94 5.71
N PRO A 146 33.37 4.22 5.19
CA PRO A 146 34.70 4.77 5.05
C PRO A 146 34.69 5.88 3.99
N PRO A 147 35.19 7.09 4.30
CA PRO A 147 35.31 8.15 3.31
C PRO A 147 36.54 7.88 2.44
N GLY A 148 36.35 7.92 1.12
CA GLY A 148 37.41 8.21 0.18
C GLY A 148 38.27 7.02 -0.26
N ARG A 149 37.96 6.47 -1.44
CA ARG A 149 38.97 5.88 -2.31
C ARG A 149 39.03 6.72 -3.59
N PRO A 150 40.14 7.41 -3.90
CA PRO A 150 40.28 8.15 -5.14
C PRO A 150 40.28 7.18 -6.33
N ALA A 151 39.65 7.62 -7.41
CA ALA A 151 39.56 6.92 -8.68
C ALA A 151 40.96 6.64 -9.26
N VAL A 152 41.36 5.37 -9.29
CA VAL A 152 42.49 4.91 -10.10
C VAL A 152 41.97 4.63 -11.51
N SER A 153 42.28 5.56 -12.42
CA SER A 153 42.07 5.39 -13.85
C SER A 153 43.04 4.34 -14.39
N THR A 154 42.60 3.09 -14.47
CA THR A 154 43.34 2.02 -15.16
C THR A 154 42.86 1.95 -16.60
N ARG A 155 43.63 2.57 -17.50
CA ARG A 155 43.54 2.41 -18.96
C ARG A 155 43.79 0.94 -19.31
N ARG A 156 42.73 0.17 -19.54
CA ARG A 156 42.82 -1.24 -19.94
C ARG A 156 42.82 -1.37 -21.46
N ALA A 157 43.87 -1.99 -21.97
CA ALA A 157 44.02 -2.42 -23.36
C ALA A 157 42.90 -3.37 -23.79
N ALA A 158 42.55 -3.29 -25.08
CA ALA A 158 41.55 -4.09 -25.74
C ALA A 158 41.75 -5.59 -25.47
N THR A 159 40.77 -6.19 -24.79
CA THR A 159 40.64 -7.63 -24.56
C THR A 159 39.53 -8.17 -25.49
N PRO A 160 39.66 -9.38 -26.05
CA PRO A 160 38.78 -9.90 -27.10
C PRO A 160 37.33 -10.01 -26.63
N THR A 161 36.41 -9.74 -27.54
CA THR A 161 34.95 -9.87 -27.41
C THR A 161 34.56 -11.21 -26.79
N ALA A 162 34.37 -11.22 -25.47
CA ALA A 162 33.65 -12.28 -24.78
C ALA A 162 32.17 -12.22 -25.21
N PRO A 163 31.50 -13.37 -25.41
CA PRO A 163 30.07 -13.39 -25.70
C PRO A 163 29.30 -12.62 -24.62
N PRO A 164 28.29 -11.82 -24.99
CA PRO A 164 27.52 -11.05 -24.03
C PRO A 164 27.01 -12.00 -22.94
N PRO A 165 27.21 -11.68 -21.65
CA PRO A 165 26.66 -12.48 -20.58
C PRO A 165 25.16 -12.64 -20.84
N PRO A 166 24.58 -13.83 -20.64
CA PRO A 166 23.15 -14.00 -20.76
C PRO A 166 22.52 -12.95 -19.85
N GLU A 167 21.70 -12.06 -20.42
CA GLU A 167 20.84 -11.15 -19.68
C GLU A 167 19.92 -12.04 -18.86
N THR A 168 20.41 -12.44 -17.69
CA THR A 168 19.65 -13.15 -16.70
C THR A 168 18.86 -12.06 -16.03
N SER A 169 17.85 -11.59 -16.76
CA SER A 169 16.79 -10.73 -16.26
C SER A 169 16.07 -11.56 -15.22
N LEU A 170 16.67 -11.67 -14.04
CA LEU A 170 16.02 -12.13 -12.82
C LEU A 170 14.84 -11.18 -12.67
N GLU A 171 13.69 -11.68 -13.12
CA GLU A 171 12.44 -10.97 -13.12
C GLU A 171 12.07 -10.81 -11.65
N LEU A 172 12.58 -9.73 -11.06
CA LEU A 172 12.40 -9.49 -9.66
C LEU A 172 10.92 -9.20 -9.42
N GLY A 173 10.26 -10.19 -8.84
CA GLY A 173 8.82 -10.23 -8.70
C GLY A 173 8.38 -10.37 -7.25
N PHE A 174 7.11 -10.08 -7.02
CA PHE A 174 6.46 -10.38 -5.75
C PHE A 174 6.40 -11.88 -5.48
N VAL A 175 6.36 -12.71 -6.53
CA VAL A 175 6.39 -14.17 -6.39
C VAL A 175 7.70 -14.64 -5.74
N SER A 176 8.86 -14.10 -6.17
CA SER A 176 10.16 -14.42 -5.57
C SER A 176 10.20 -14.05 -4.08
N LEU A 177 9.82 -12.82 -3.74
CA LEU A 177 9.77 -12.36 -2.35
C LEU A 177 8.82 -13.22 -1.49
N TYR A 178 7.66 -13.60 -2.05
CA TYR A 178 6.72 -14.48 -1.37
C TYR A 178 7.31 -15.86 -1.06
N GLN A 179 8.07 -16.44 -1.99
CA GLN A 179 8.77 -17.72 -1.80
C GLN A 179 9.87 -17.62 -0.73
N GLN A 180 10.50 -16.46 -0.60
CA GLN A 180 11.45 -16.16 0.48
C GLN A 180 10.77 -15.97 1.84
N GLY A 181 9.43 -15.98 1.90
CA GLY A 181 8.65 -15.80 3.13
C GLY A 181 8.28 -14.34 3.43
N ILE A 182 8.66 -13.40 2.56
CA ILE A 182 8.33 -11.98 2.70
C ILE A 182 6.89 -11.76 2.23
N ARG A 183 6.04 -11.26 3.13
CA ARG A 183 4.61 -11.07 2.86
C ARG A 183 4.21 -9.63 3.13
N PHE A 184 3.66 -8.99 2.10
CA PHE A 184 3.08 -7.67 2.22
C PHE A 184 1.58 -7.73 2.44
N LEU A 185 1.09 -6.81 3.26
CA LEU A 185 -0.33 -6.57 3.50
C LEU A 185 -0.80 -5.32 2.75
N THR A 186 -2.08 -5.29 2.38
CA THR A 186 -2.79 -4.07 1.96
C THR A 186 -3.05 -3.16 3.17
N VAL A 187 -3.48 -1.91 2.96
CA VAL A 187 -3.97 -1.00 4.00
C VAL A 187 -5.06 -1.63 4.87
N ARG A 188 -5.88 -2.49 4.26
CA ARG A 188 -6.96 -3.24 4.93
C ARG A 188 -6.50 -4.51 5.66
N ASN A 189 -5.19 -4.71 5.85
CA ASN A 189 -4.60 -5.90 6.46
C ASN A 189 -4.93 -7.23 5.76
N VAL A 190 -5.17 -7.20 4.45
CA VAL A 190 -5.34 -8.39 3.61
C VAL A 190 -4.01 -8.71 2.94
N ALA A 191 -3.67 -9.99 2.75
CA ALA A 191 -2.48 -10.36 1.99
C ALA A 191 -2.52 -9.80 0.57
N LEU A 192 -1.44 -9.15 0.14
CA LEU A 192 -1.32 -8.60 -1.21
C LEU A 192 -1.32 -9.71 -2.27
N VAL A 193 -0.59 -10.79 -1.98
CA VAL A 193 -0.48 -11.98 -2.82
C VAL A 193 -1.52 -13.01 -2.37
N ASN A 194 -2.47 -13.31 -3.26
CA ASN A 194 -3.37 -14.44 -3.08
C ASN A 194 -2.70 -15.72 -3.60
N PRO A 195 -2.75 -16.85 -2.87
CA PRO A 195 -2.14 -18.10 -3.34
C PRO A 195 -2.66 -18.57 -4.69
N GLU A 196 -3.93 -18.28 -5.00
CA GLU A 196 -4.55 -18.60 -6.29
C GLU A 196 -3.89 -17.87 -7.47
N HIS A 197 -3.39 -16.65 -7.24
CA HIS A 197 -2.73 -15.88 -8.29
C HIS A 197 -1.35 -16.44 -8.64
N LEU A 198 -0.72 -17.22 -7.76
CA LEU A 198 0.61 -17.81 -7.99
C LEU A 198 0.63 -18.87 -9.10
N GLN A 199 -0.54 -19.38 -9.50
CA GLN A 199 -0.66 -20.39 -10.56
C GLN A 199 -0.78 -19.78 -11.96
N LEU A 200 -0.93 -18.46 -12.06
CA LEU A 200 -1.11 -17.76 -13.33
C LEU A 200 0.26 -17.53 -13.99
N SER A 201 0.34 -17.68 -15.31
CA SER A 201 1.56 -17.37 -16.08
C SER A 201 2.04 -15.93 -15.87
N ASP A 202 1.10 -15.01 -15.65
CA ASP A 202 1.38 -13.57 -15.50
C ASP A 202 1.17 -13.08 -14.05
N ALA A 203 1.38 -13.98 -13.07
CA ALA A 203 1.15 -13.70 -11.65
C ALA A 203 1.80 -12.38 -11.19
N ASP A 204 3.08 -12.18 -11.52
CA ASP A 204 3.83 -11.01 -11.10
C ASP A 204 3.31 -9.71 -11.71
N ALA A 205 2.90 -9.72 -12.98
CA ALA A 205 2.33 -8.53 -13.62
C ALA A 205 1.01 -8.11 -12.95
N ILE A 206 0.16 -9.09 -12.62
CA ILE A 206 -1.12 -8.85 -11.93
C ILE A 206 -0.88 -8.33 -10.52
N ILE A 207 0.04 -8.94 -9.77
CA ILE A 207 0.36 -8.53 -8.40
C ILE A 207 1.01 -7.14 -8.40
N MET A 208 1.90 -6.85 -9.34
CA MET A 208 2.54 -5.55 -9.53
C MET A 208 1.52 -4.44 -9.80
N ALA A 209 0.56 -4.68 -10.70
CA ALA A 209 -0.50 -3.72 -10.99
C ALA A 209 -1.37 -3.45 -9.74
N ARG A 210 -1.70 -4.50 -8.99
CA ARG A 210 -2.43 -4.37 -7.72
C ARG A 210 -1.64 -3.60 -6.66
N ALA A 211 -0.34 -3.86 -6.56
CA ALA A 211 0.56 -3.19 -5.64
C ALA A 211 0.64 -1.68 -5.91
N LEU A 212 0.75 -1.27 -7.17
CA LEU A 212 0.72 0.14 -7.57
C LEU A 212 -0.59 0.81 -7.13
N LEU A 213 -1.73 0.19 -7.44
CA LEU A 213 -3.03 0.73 -7.04
C LEU A 213 -3.16 0.87 -5.52
N GLU A 214 -2.64 -0.10 -4.77
CA GLU A 214 -2.67 -0.06 -3.30
C GLU A 214 -1.82 1.09 -2.74
N ILE A 215 -0.64 1.33 -3.30
CA ILE A 215 0.23 2.45 -2.89
C ILE A 215 -0.42 3.79 -3.25
N GLN A 216 -0.93 3.93 -4.48
CA GLN A 216 -1.60 5.15 -4.94
C GLN A 216 -2.84 5.47 -4.11
N ALA A 217 -3.67 4.47 -3.80
CA ALA A 217 -4.84 4.63 -2.94
C ALA A 217 -4.48 5.01 -1.49
N SER A 218 -3.24 4.73 -1.08
CA SER A 218 -2.73 5.08 0.25
C SER A 218 -2.16 6.50 0.35
N ALA A 219 -1.99 7.22 -0.77
CA ALA A 219 -1.33 8.52 -0.81
C ALA A 219 -1.97 9.54 0.15
N GLN A 220 -3.29 9.55 0.27
CA GLN A 220 -4.03 10.43 1.19
C GLN A 220 -3.69 10.24 2.68
N PHE A 221 -3.11 9.09 3.06
CA PHE A 221 -2.70 8.83 4.44
C PHE A 221 -1.27 9.31 4.71
N ALA A 222 -0.56 9.79 3.69
CA ALA A 222 0.83 10.22 3.77
C ALA A 222 0.98 11.75 3.86
N ASP A 223 -0.11 12.51 3.89
CA ASP A 223 -0.08 13.99 3.95
C ASP A 223 0.60 14.52 5.23
N ASP A 224 0.48 13.78 6.33
CA ASP A 224 1.10 14.15 7.62
C ASP A 224 2.57 13.70 7.73
N LEU A 225 3.10 12.98 6.75
CA LEU A 225 4.48 12.48 6.80
C LEU A 225 5.48 13.56 6.36
N PRO A 226 6.60 13.71 7.07
CA PRO A 226 7.63 14.67 6.69
C PRO A 226 8.24 14.29 5.32
N SER A 227 8.49 15.32 4.51
CA SER A 227 9.15 15.14 3.21
C SER A 227 10.56 14.54 3.39
N PRO A 228 11.00 13.65 2.49
CA PRO A 228 12.33 13.06 2.52
C PRO A 228 13.39 14.15 2.33
N VAL A 229 14.48 14.06 3.10
CA VAL A 229 15.59 15.04 3.07
C VAL A 229 16.67 14.64 2.07
N LYS A 230 16.68 13.38 1.60
CA LYS A 230 17.74 12.80 0.77
C LYS A 230 17.16 11.90 -0.32
N GLY A 231 17.99 11.58 -1.32
CA GLY A 231 17.66 10.66 -2.40
C GLY A 231 16.94 11.35 -3.58
N PRO A 232 16.41 10.55 -4.52
CA PRO A 232 15.81 11.07 -5.75
C PRO A 232 14.48 11.82 -5.51
N TYR A 233 13.90 11.66 -4.32
CA TYR A 233 12.62 12.24 -3.94
C TYR A 233 12.74 13.44 -3.00
N ALA A 234 13.95 13.94 -2.73
CA ALA A 234 14.18 15.00 -1.76
C ALA A 234 13.25 16.21 -1.98
N ASP A 235 12.75 16.78 -0.88
CA ASP A 235 11.87 17.95 -0.83
C ASP A 235 10.50 17.78 -1.52
N ARG A 236 10.11 16.55 -1.89
CA ARG A 236 8.77 16.24 -2.43
C ARG A 236 7.86 15.64 -1.36
N PRO A 237 6.59 16.08 -1.25
CA PRO A 237 5.64 15.45 -0.34
C PRO A 237 5.48 13.95 -0.61
N ILE A 238 5.47 13.14 0.45
CA ILE A 238 5.34 11.67 0.31
C ILE A 238 4.00 11.30 -0.34
N SER A 239 2.92 12.03 -0.06
CA SER A 239 1.64 11.84 -0.71
C SER A 239 1.70 12.04 -2.23
N GLU A 240 2.42 13.04 -2.72
CA GLU A 240 2.63 13.27 -4.15
C GLU A 240 3.42 12.12 -4.80
N ILE A 241 4.50 11.68 -4.16
CA ILE A 241 5.34 10.57 -4.64
C ILE A 241 4.51 9.28 -4.74
N MET A 242 3.74 8.96 -3.70
CA MET A 242 2.89 7.77 -3.69
C MET A 242 1.74 7.86 -4.70
N ALA A 243 1.17 9.04 -4.93
CA ALA A 243 0.10 9.24 -5.91
C ALA A 243 0.60 9.07 -7.36
N LEU A 244 1.86 9.41 -7.61
CA LEU A 244 2.48 9.39 -8.95
C LEU A 244 3.44 8.21 -9.17
N ILE A 245 3.48 7.25 -8.24
CA ILE A 245 4.38 6.11 -8.32
C ILE A 245 4.19 5.32 -9.62
N ASP A 246 5.30 4.98 -10.27
CA ASP A 246 5.32 4.13 -11.46
C ASP A 246 5.88 2.72 -11.21
N ARG A 247 5.83 1.88 -12.25
CA ARG A 247 6.32 0.49 -12.18
C ARG A 247 7.83 0.41 -11.91
N ARG A 248 8.62 1.38 -12.39
CA ARG A 248 10.09 1.39 -12.25
C ARG A 248 10.49 1.67 -10.81
N GLU A 249 9.83 2.63 -10.18
CA GLU A 249 10.06 2.98 -8.78
C GLU A 249 9.65 1.84 -7.84
N LEU A 250 8.52 1.19 -8.11
CA LEU A 250 8.12 0.01 -7.36
C LEU A 250 9.11 -1.15 -7.54
N PHE A 251 9.65 -1.35 -8.75
CA PHE A 251 10.68 -2.35 -9.00
C PHE A 251 11.97 -2.07 -8.21
N ALA A 252 12.41 -0.80 -8.18
CA ALA A 252 13.57 -0.38 -7.37
C ALA A 252 13.35 -0.65 -5.87
N PHE A 253 12.14 -0.42 -5.37
CA PHE A 253 11.76 -0.80 -4.01
C PHE A 253 11.86 -2.31 -3.78
N LEU A 254 11.35 -3.14 -4.68
CA LEU A 254 11.45 -4.60 -4.53
C LEU A 254 12.91 -5.08 -4.56
N ALA A 255 13.77 -4.47 -5.37
CA ALA A 255 15.21 -4.76 -5.41
C ALA A 255 15.90 -4.43 -4.09
N TYR A 256 15.47 -3.35 -3.44
CA TYR A 256 15.92 -3.03 -2.09
C TYR A 256 15.46 -4.09 -1.07
N VAL A 257 14.21 -4.53 -1.14
CA VAL A 257 13.66 -5.57 -0.24
C VAL A 257 14.42 -6.90 -0.39
N GLU A 258 14.68 -7.32 -1.63
CA GLU A 258 15.41 -8.56 -1.90
C GLU A 258 16.85 -8.51 -1.37
N SER A 259 17.53 -7.38 -1.53
CA SER A 259 18.90 -7.20 -1.03
C SER A 259 18.97 -7.05 0.50
N HIS A 260 17.86 -6.68 1.15
CA HIS A 260 17.77 -6.46 2.59
C HIS A 260 16.54 -7.17 3.20
N PRO A 261 16.47 -8.50 3.18
CA PRO A 261 15.23 -9.23 3.51
C PRO A 261 14.92 -9.26 5.02
N GLN A 262 15.94 -9.17 5.88
CA GLN A 262 15.81 -9.37 7.33
C GLN A 262 14.68 -8.54 7.99
N PRO A 263 14.56 -7.21 7.75
CA PRO A 263 13.49 -6.41 8.35
C PRO A 263 12.07 -6.81 7.89
N PHE A 264 11.95 -7.48 6.74
CA PHE A 264 10.68 -7.86 6.13
C PHE A 264 10.26 -9.31 6.44
N LEU A 265 11.20 -10.14 6.89
CA LEU A 265 10.93 -11.52 7.30
C LEU A 265 10.30 -11.58 8.70
N GLU A 266 10.75 -10.70 9.60
CA GLU A 266 10.31 -10.70 11.00
C GLU A 266 8.88 -10.18 11.17
N ARG A 267 8.40 -9.32 10.26
CA ARG A 267 7.14 -8.58 10.42
C ARG A 267 6.36 -8.55 9.11
N GLN A 268 5.06 -8.79 9.20
CA GLN A 268 4.14 -8.55 8.08
C GLN A 268 3.85 -7.05 8.00
N LEU A 269 4.47 -6.38 7.02
CA LEU A 269 4.34 -4.94 6.83
C LEU A 269 3.27 -4.62 5.78
N LYS A 270 2.59 -3.49 5.96
CA LYS A 270 1.75 -2.93 4.90
C LYS A 270 2.65 -2.43 3.78
N LEU A 271 2.32 -2.77 2.54
CA LEU A 271 3.13 -2.41 1.37
C LEU A 271 3.34 -0.89 1.30
N SER A 272 2.26 -0.11 1.45
CA SER A 272 2.32 1.35 1.34
C SER A 272 3.14 1.99 2.45
N GLU A 273 3.10 1.47 3.68
CA GLU A 273 3.90 1.94 4.81
C GLU A 273 5.39 1.60 4.63
N ALA A 274 5.68 0.39 4.18
CA ALA A 274 7.04 -0.03 3.87
C ALA A 274 7.65 0.82 2.74
N PHE A 275 6.86 1.10 1.70
CA PHE A 275 7.27 1.97 0.59
C PHE A 275 7.50 3.41 1.06
N ALA A 276 6.56 4.00 1.81
CA ALA A 276 6.70 5.35 2.35
C ALA A 276 7.93 5.49 3.25
N THR A 277 8.20 4.48 4.09
CA THR A 277 9.38 4.43 4.95
C THR A 277 10.68 4.37 4.13
N TRP A 278 10.69 3.58 3.06
CA TRP A 278 11.83 3.47 2.15
C TRP A 278 12.12 4.81 1.45
N VAL A 279 11.08 5.48 0.93
CA VAL A 279 11.19 6.83 0.35
C VAL A 279 11.71 7.83 1.38
N HIS A 280 11.11 7.85 2.58
CA HIS A 280 11.47 8.78 3.65
C HIS A 280 12.93 8.64 4.09
N LYS A 281 13.44 7.40 4.17
CA LYS A 281 14.84 7.11 4.53
C LYS A 281 15.86 7.49 3.44
N GLY A 282 15.39 7.93 2.27
CA GLY A 282 16.22 8.27 1.12
C GLY A 282 16.51 7.04 0.29
N ALA A 283 15.55 6.67 -0.56
CA ALA A 283 15.67 5.58 -1.52
C ALA A 283 17.06 5.61 -2.21
N PRO A 284 17.81 4.49 -2.18
CA PRO A 284 19.11 4.43 -2.84
C PRO A 284 18.92 4.56 -4.37
N ASN A 285 19.83 5.30 -5.00
CA ASN A 285 19.91 5.43 -6.46
C ASN A 285 20.48 4.18 -7.12
#